data_AF-A0AAQ1GD89-F1
#
_entry.id   AF-A0AAQ1GD89-F1
#
_cell.length_a   1.000
_cell.length_b   1.000
_cell.length_c   1.000
_cell.angle_alpha   90.00
_cell.angle_beta   90.00
_cell.angle_gamma   90.00
#
_symmetry.space_group_name_H-M   'P 1'
#
loop_
_entity.id
_entity.type
_entity.pdbx_description
1 polymer ?
#
loop_
_entity_poly.entity_id
_entity_poly.type
_entity_poly.pdbx_seq_one_letter_code
_entity_poly.pdbx_strand_id
1 'polypeptide(L)'
;MKIISIYDGEYFAGESPLPLLCEIEGSVTPYGREPFGILEEAEKVLEMCEERYGAARPSGDCMTVVVARKVGNDVMPVVRLDIHARNGTARASIQTYDFPSWNAEPTTYAPDDDAVTILRKVIAAL
;
A
#
# COMPACT_ATOMS: atom_id res chain seq x y z
N MET A 1 5.07 -0.53 14.81
CA MET A 1 5.71 -0.27 13.50
C MET A 1 4.80 -0.80 12.40
N LYS A 2 4.90 -0.27 11.18
CA LYS A 2 4.20 -0.76 10.01
C LYS A 2 5.16 -1.53 9.12
N ILE A 3 4.64 -2.59 8.51
CA ILE A 3 5.26 -3.24 7.36
C ILE A 3 4.29 -3.05 6.19
N ILE A 4 4.79 -2.52 5.09
CA ILE A 4 4.03 -2.33 3.85
C ILE A 4 4.69 -3.23 2.81
N SER A 5 3.99 -4.30 2.44
CA SER A 5 4.46 -5.25 1.43
C SER A 5 3.67 -5.02 0.15
N ILE A 6 4.37 -4.79 -0.95
CA ILE A 6 3.79 -4.52 -2.28
C ILE A 6 4.13 -5.70 -3.19
N TYR A 7 3.10 -6.34 -3.72
CA TYR A 7 3.21 -7.51 -4.58
C TYR A 7 2.76 -7.18 -6.01
N ASP A 8 3.41 -7.81 -6.99
CA ASP A 8 3.06 -7.71 -8.40
C ASP A 8 1.92 -8.68 -8.73
N GLY A 9 0.80 -8.16 -9.24
CA GLY A 9 -0.37 -8.96 -9.57
C GLY A 9 -1.55 -8.83 -8.61
N GLU A 10 -2.60 -9.59 -8.89
CA GLU A 10 -3.86 -9.61 -8.15
C GLU A 10 -3.91 -10.81 -7.22
N TYR A 11 -4.34 -10.58 -5.98
CA TYR A 11 -4.46 -11.65 -4.99
C TYR A 11 -5.73 -12.49 -5.21
N PHE A 12 -5.52 -13.79 -5.42
CA PHE A 12 -6.58 -14.79 -5.41
C PHE A 12 -6.33 -15.85 -4.33
N ALA A 13 -7.33 -16.10 -3.49
CA ALA A 13 -7.21 -17.07 -2.41
C ALA A 13 -6.95 -18.48 -2.95
N GLY A 14 -5.88 -19.13 -2.49
CA GLY A 14 -5.50 -20.48 -2.91
C GLY A 14 -4.53 -20.53 -4.09
N GLU A 15 -4.10 -19.39 -4.63
CA GLU A 15 -3.06 -19.32 -5.66
C GLU A 15 -1.64 -19.26 -5.08
N SER A 16 -0.65 -19.35 -5.98
CA SER A 16 0.77 -19.21 -5.62
C SER A 16 1.06 -17.80 -5.08
N PRO A 17 2.03 -17.66 -4.16
CA PRO A 17 2.41 -16.36 -3.63
C PRO A 17 2.88 -15.42 -4.77
N LEU A 18 2.34 -14.20 -4.77
CA LEU A 18 2.67 -13.17 -5.75
C LEU A 18 4.14 -12.72 -5.60
N PRO A 19 4.83 -12.33 -6.69
CA PRO A 19 6.16 -11.75 -6.62
C PRO A 19 6.16 -10.48 -5.75
N LEU A 20 7.08 -10.41 -4.78
CA LEU A 20 7.26 -9.20 -3.95
C LEU A 20 8.04 -8.14 -4.75
N LEU A 21 7.45 -6.95 -4.93
CA LEU A 21 8.10 -5.80 -5.55
C LEU A 21 8.92 -5.01 -4.52
N CYS A 22 8.37 -4.80 -3.34
CA CYS A 22 8.97 -3.99 -2.29
C CYS A 22 8.39 -4.34 -0.93
N GLU A 23 9.21 -4.26 0.12
CA GLU A 23 8.77 -4.25 1.50
C GLU A 23 9.38 -3.06 2.23
N ILE A 24 8.54 -2.32 2.94
CA ILE A 24 8.94 -1.11 3.66
C ILE A 24 8.54 -1.28 5.11
N GLU A 25 9.52 -1.21 6.01
CA GLU A 25 9.29 -1.22 7.45
C GLU A 25 9.57 0.17 8.03
N GLY A 26 8.59 0.74 8.74
CA GLY A 26 8.70 2.10 9.26
C GLY A 26 7.62 2.46 10.27
N SER A 27 7.81 3.56 10.96
CA SER A 27 6.80 4.14 11.86
C SER A 27 6.94 5.65 11.90
N VAL A 28 5.82 6.35 11.91
CA VAL A 28 5.79 7.81 12.03
C VAL A 28 4.84 8.18 13.14
N THR A 29 5.30 9.04 14.06
CA THR A 29 4.48 9.54 15.17
C THR A 29 4.30 11.04 15.02
N PRO A 30 3.07 11.56 14.97
CA PRO A 30 2.85 12.99 14.88
C PRO A 30 3.16 13.67 16.22
N TYR A 31 3.68 14.89 16.16
CA TYR A 31 3.94 15.71 17.34
C TYR A 31 2.72 16.57 17.70
N GLY A 32 2.25 16.49 18.95
CA GLY A 32 1.21 17.39 19.48
C GLY A 32 -0.23 17.12 19.01
N ARG A 33 -0.51 15.96 18.40
CA ARG A 33 -1.86 15.50 18.04
C ARG A 33 -2.04 14.00 18.30
N GLU A 34 -3.26 13.52 18.05
CA GLU A 34 -3.57 12.09 18.12
C GLU A 34 -2.75 11.27 17.11
N PRO A 35 -2.45 9.99 17.42
CA PRO A 35 -1.76 9.10 16.50
C PRO A 35 -2.47 8.98 15.15
N PHE A 36 -1.67 8.76 14.11
CA PHE A 36 -2.19 8.56 12.76
C PHE A 36 -3.06 7.30 12.66
N GLY A 37 -4.05 7.37 11.77
CA GLY A 37 -4.74 6.18 11.29
C GLY A 37 -3.78 5.20 10.59
N ILE A 38 -4.21 3.96 10.36
CA ILE A 38 -3.33 2.94 9.75
C ILE A 38 -2.85 3.36 8.36
N LEU A 39 -3.76 3.85 7.51
CA LEU A 39 -3.45 4.27 6.15
C LEU A 39 -2.74 5.63 6.12
N GLU A 40 -3.10 6.57 7.00
CA GLU A 40 -2.39 7.85 7.16
C GLU A 40 -0.92 7.63 7.58
N GLU A 41 -0.66 6.73 8.54
CA GLU A 41 0.71 6.39 8.93
C GLU A 41 1.47 5.71 7.78
N ALA A 42 0.80 4.81 7.03
CA ALA A 42 1.40 4.16 5.88
C ALA A 42 1.77 5.16 4.77
N GLU A 43 0.90 6.14 4.49
CA GLU A 43 1.18 7.23 3.56
C GLU A 43 2.45 8.00 3.96
N LYS A 44 2.60 8.35 5.24
CA LYS A 44 3.80 9.05 5.74
C LYS A 44 5.07 8.20 5.67
N VAL A 45 4.97 6.90 5.91
CA VAL A 45 6.09 5.98 5.69
C VAL A 45 6.49 5.92 4.21
N LEU A 46 5.51 5.88 3.29
CA LEU A 46 5.76 5.86 1.84
C LEU A 46 6.36 7.18 1.33
N GLU A 47 5.85 8.32 1.81
CA GLU A 47 6.40 9.66 1.51
C GLU A 47 7.90 9.73 1.84
N MET A 48 8.29 9.25 3.03
CA MET A 48 9.70 9.19 3.42
C MET A 48 10.53 8.17 2.62
N CYS A 49 9.90 7.14 2.06
CA CYS A 49 10.56 6.11 1.26
C CYS A 49 10.84 6.63 -0.17
N GLU A 50 9.87 7.27 -0.81
CA GLU A 50 9.96 7.81 -2.18
C GLU A 50 11.13 8.80 -2.33
N GLU A 51 11.41 9.60 -1.30
CA GLU A 51 12.54 10.53 -1.30
C GLU A 51 13.92 9.84 -1.30
N ARG A 52 13.99 8.56 -0.90
CA ARG A 52 15.26 7.89 -0.57
C ARG A 52 15.53 6.64 -1.39
N TYR A 53 14.48 5.97 -1.87
CA TYR A 53 14.58 4.66 -2.50
C TYR A 53 13.64 4.58 -3.71
N GLY A 54 14.14 4.04 -4.83
CA GLY A 54 13.30 3.69 -5.97
C GLY A 54 12.72 2.29 -5.80
N ALA A 55 11.46 2.09 -6.17
CA ALA A 55 10.83 0.78 -6.20
C ALA A 55 10.74 0.21 -7.63
N ALA A 56 10.51 -1.09 -7.73
CA ALA A 56 10.17 -1.70 -9.01
C ALA A 56 8.80 -1.21 -9.49
N ARG A 57 8.62 -1.12 -10.81
CA ARG A 57 7.32 -0.90 -11.44
C ARG A 57 6.54 -2.23 -11.48
N PRO A 58 5.21 -2.22 -11.30
CA PRO A 58 4.39 -3.40 -11.57
C PRO A 58 4.58 -3.88 -13.01
N SER A 59 4.63 -5.20 -13.22
CA SER A 59 4.78 -5.75 -14.58
C SER A 59 3.46 -5.77 -15.36
N GLY A 60 2.33 -5.70 -14.65
CA GLY A 60 0.99 -5.63 -15.21
C GLY A 60 0.14 -4.51 -14.62
N ASP A 61 -1.17 -4.60 -14.87
CA ASP A 61 -2.14 -3.59 -14.43
C ASP A 61 -2.60 -3.79 -12.97
N CYS A 62 -2.13 -4.81 -12.27
CA CYS A 62 -2.59 -5.15 -10.92
C CYS A 62 -1.43 -5.18 -9.92
N MET A 63 -1.67 -4.69 -8.71
CA MET A 63 -0.78 -4.88 -7.58
C MET A 63 -1.58 -5.08 -6.29
N THR A 64 -1.13 -5.98 -5.44
CA THR A 64 -1.70 -6.21 -4.11
C THR A 64 -0.77 -5.62 -3.05
N VAL A 65 -1.35 -4.91 -2.10
CA VAL A 65 -0.62 -4.29 -0.99
C VAL A 65 -1.16 -4.81 0.32
N VAL A 66 -0.27 -5.21 1.21
CA VAL A 66 -0.61 -5.59 2.58
C VAL A 66 0.06 -4.61 3.54
N VAL A 67 -0.75 -3.93 4.34
CA VAL A 67 -0.28 -3.15 5.48
C VAL A 67 -0.44 -4.00 6.72
N ALA A 68 0.67 -4.25 7.41
CA ALA A 68 0.71 -5.00 8.65
C ALA A 68 1.19 -4.14 9.82
N ARG A 69 0.72 -4.49 11.02
CA ARG A 69 1.22 -3.96 12.29
C ARG A 69 2.21 -4.95 12.88
N LYS A 70 3.41 -4.46 13.19
CA LYS A 70 4.44 -5.19 13.93
C LYS A 70 4.51 -4.72 15.38
N VAL A 71 4.39 -5.66 16.33
CA VAL A 71 4.54 -5.46 17.78
C VAL A 71 5.50 -6.52 18.30
N GLY A 72 6.71 -6.13 18.69
CA GLY A 72 7.77 -7.10 18.99
C GLY A 72 8.08 -7.97 17.77
N ASN A 73 7.94 -9.28 17.91
CA ASN A 73 8.12 -10.25 16.82
C ASN A 73 6.81 -10.61 16.10
N ASP A 74 5.67 -10.13 16.60
CA ASP A 74 4.36 -10.45 16.02
C ASP A 74 4.05 -9.49 14.88
N VAL A 75 3.79 -10.05 13.69
CA VAL A 75 3.36 -9.33 12.49
C VAL A 75 1.93 -9.73 12.17
N MET A 76 1.01 -8.76 12.20
CA MET A 76 -0.40 -8.99 11.92
C MET A 76 -0.85 -8.11 10.75
N PRO A 77 -1.35 -8.70 9.64
CA PRO A 77 -1.93 -7.93 8.56
C PRO A 77 -3.19 -7.21 9.06
N VAL A 78 -3.35 -5.94 8.70
CA VAL A 78 -4.47 -5.11 9.15
C VAL A 78 -5.32 -4.60 8.00
N VAL A 79 -4.69 -4.31 6.85
CA VAL A 79 -5.37 -3.85 5.64
C VAL A 79 -4.74 -4.51 4.42
N ARG A 80 -5.58 -4.95 3.49
CA ARG A 80 -5.18 -5.29 2.12
C ARG A 80 -5.78 -4.27 1.15
N LEU A 81 -4.98 -3.82 0.19
CA LEU A 81 -5.43 -3.02 -0.94
C LEU A 81 -5.15 -3.82 -2.21
N ASP A 82 -6.18 -4.04 -3.02
CA ASP A 82 -6.05 -4.62 -4.35
C ASP A 82 -6.20 -3.48 -5.36
N ILE A 83 -5.11 -3.14 -6.05
CA ILE A 83 -5.01 -1.97 -6.90
C ILE A 83 -4.96 -2.39 -8.36
N HIS A 84 -5.85 -1.82 -9.16
CA HIS A 84 -5.85 -1.93 -10.61
C HIS A 84 -5.43 -0.58 -11.22
N ALA A 85 -4.21 -0.51 -11.75
CA ALA A 85 -3.61 0.64 -12.39
C ALA A 85 -3.56 0.42 -13.92
N ARG A 86 -4.48 1.06 -14.65
CA ARG A 86 -4.60 0.91 -16.10
C ARG A 86 -4.91 2.25 -16.76
N ASN A 87 -4.30 2.51 -17.93
CA ASN A 87 -4.54 3.71 -18.74
C ASN A 87 -4.37 5.02 -17.94
N GLY A 88 -3.38 5.09 -17.05
CA GLY A 88 -3.10 6.28 -16.24
C GLY A 88 -4.08 6.51 -15.08
N THR A 89 -4.97 5.56 -14.78
CA THR A 89 -5.88 5.59 -13.63
C THR A 89 -5.69 4.35 -12.75
N ALA A 90 -5.54 4.56 -11.44
CA ALA A 90 -5.50 3.55 -10.41
C ALA A 90 -6.83 3.52 -9.64
N ARG A 91 -7.35 2.32 -9.37
CA ARG A 91 -8.49 2.07 -8.50
C ARG A 91 -8.09 1.06 -7.46
N ALA A 92 -8.57 1.22 -6.22
CA ALA A 92 -8.24 0.31 -5.14
C ALA A 92 -9.51 -0.26 -4.50
N SER A 93 -9.53 -1.57 -4.27
CA SER A 93 -10.44 -2.18 -3.31
C SER A 93 -9.70 -2.33 -1.99
N ILE A 94 -10.29 -1.85 -0.89
CA ILE A 94 -9.68 -1.84 0.43
C ILE A 94 -10.44 -2.81 1.31
N GLN A 95 -9.70 -3.75 1.89
CA GLN A 95 -10.21 -4.76 2.80
C GLN A 95 -9.51 -4.64 4.14
N THR A 96 -10.27 -4.31 5.17
CA THR A 96 -9.86 -4.36 6.57
C THR A 96 -10.32 -5.67 7.19
N TYR A 97 -9.57 -6.23 8.13
CA TYR A 97 -9.98 -7.46 8.83
C TYR A 97 -11.23 -7.28 9.71
N ASP A 98 -11.47 -6.06 10.21
CA ASP A 98 -12.52 -5.78 11.20
C ASP A 98 -13.73 -5.01 10.65
N PHE A 99 -13.68 -4.53 9.40
CA PHE A 99 -14.68 -3.63 8.80
C PHE A 99 -15.03 -4.04 7.35
N PRO A 100 -16.21 -3.63 6.83
CA PRO A 100 -16.61 -3.94 5.45
C PRO A 100 -15.62 -3.38 4.43
N SER A 101 -15.48 -4.07 3.30
CA SER A 101 -14.67 -3.61 2.17
C SER A 101 -15.27 -2.38 1.50
N TRP A 102 -14.43 -1.45 1.06
CA TRP A 102 -14.86 -0.31 0.24
C TRP A 102 -13.91 -0.10 -0.93
N ASN A 103 -14.35 0.69 -1.92
CA ASN A 103 -13.52 1.07 -3.04
C ASN A 103 -13.06 2.52 -2.87
N ALA A 104 -11.79 2.77 -3.16
CA ALA A 104 -11.25 4.11 -3.28
C ALA A 104 -11.76 4.80 -4.56
N GLU A 105 -11.81 6.14 -4.52
CA GLU A 105 -12.03 6.91 -5.74
C GLU A 105 -10.85 6.73 -6.71
N PRO A 106 -11.09 6.79 -8.04
CA PRO A 106 -10.02 6.65 -9.02
C PRO A 106 -8.97 7.75 -8.88
N THR A 107 -7.70 7.37 -8.91
CA THR A 107 -6.56 8.29 -8.79
C THR A 107 -5.70 8.25 -10.05
N THR A 108 -5.17 9.39 -10.49
CA THR A 108 -4.31 9.44 -11.67
C THR A 108 -2.86 9.06 -11.33
N TYR A 109 -2.19 8.36 -12.24
CA TYR A 109 -0.76 8.02 -12.13
C TYR A 109 -0.05 8.24 -13.47
N ALA A 110 1.25 8.49 -13.42
CA ALA A 110 2.10 8.71 -14.59
C ALA A 110 2.74 7.39 -15.07
N PRO A 111 3.09 7.25 -16.36
CA PRO A 111 3.70 6.03 -16.90
C PRO A 111 5.02 5.60 -16.22
N ASP A 112 5.73 6.55 -15.61
CA ASP A 112 7.00 6.31 -14.94
C ASP A 112 6.86 6.18 -13.40
N ASP A 113 5.64 6.30 -12.85
CA ASP A 113 5.42 6.07 -11.43
C ASP A 113 5.73 4.61 -11.09
N ASP A 114 6.50 4.40 -10.01
CA ASP A 114 6.74 3.08 -9.46
C ASP A 114 5.61 2.63 -8.51
N ALA A 115 5.69 1.39 -8.04
CA ALA A 115 4.63 0.81 -7.21
C ALA A 115 4.41 1.58 -5.89
N VAL A 116 5.47 2.16 -5.32
CA VAL A 116 5.40 2.99 -4.11
C VAL A 116 4.68 4.30 -4.39
N THR A 117 5.02 4.96 -5.50
CA THR A 117 4.42 6.22 -5.93
C THR A 117 2.93 6.04 -6.23
N ILE A 118 2.56 4.99 -6.97
CA ILE A 118 1.15 4.68 -7.26
C ILE A 118 0.37 4.42 -5.96
N LEU A 119 0.92 3.61 -5.05
CA LEU A 119 0.28 3.31 -3.76
C LEU A 119 0.09 4.57 -2.93
N ARG A 120 1.10 5.44 -2.82
CA ARG A 120 0.99 6.68 -2.04
C ARG A 120 -0.10 7.57 -2.62
N LYS A 121 -0.17 7.74 -3.95
CA LYS A 121 -1.23 8.52 -4.60
C LYS A 121 -2.61 7.97 -4.28
N VAL A 122 -2.78 6.65 -4.33
CA VAL A 122 -4.04 5.97 -3.97
C VAL A 122 -4.41 6.25 -2.51
N ILE A 123 -3.48 6.11 -1.56
CA ILE A 123 -3.77 6.33 -0.13
C ILE A 123 -4.07 7.80 0.16
N ALA A 124 -3.33 8.73 -0.45
CA ALA A 124 -3.54 10.17 -0.27
C ALA A 124 -4.89 10.67 -0.82
N ALA A 125 -5.59 9.86 -1.61
CA ALA A 125 -6.92 10.16 -2.15
C ALA A 125 -8.08 9.57 -1.31
N LEU A 126 -7.78 8.90 -0.18
CA LEU A 126 -8.76 8.35 0.76
C LEU A 126 -9.22 9.38 1.80
#